data_AF-A0A959XR08-F1
#
_entry.id   AF-A0A959XR08-F1
#
_cell.length_a   1.000
_cell.length_b   1.000
_cell.length_c   1.000
_cell.angle_alpha   90.00
_cell.angle_beta   90.00
_cell.angle_gamma   90.00
#
_symmetry.space_group_name_H-M   'P 1'
#
loop_
_entity.id
_entity.type
_entity.pdbx_description
1 polymer ?
#
loop_
_entity_poly.entity_id
_entity_poly.type
_entity_poly.pdbx_seq_one_letter_code
_entity_poly.pdbx_strand_id
1 'polypeptide(L)' 'MDNTTNALNWFEIATTDLARAQQFYETVFGIKMDAMDLPNIQMRTFPGDGMNGKVGGALVKSG' A
#
# COMPACT_ATOMS: atom_id res chain seq x y z
N MET A 1 -12.68 -10.18 20.21
CA MET A 1 -12.66 -9.04 19.27
C MET A 1 -12.16 -7.86 20.07
N ASP A 2 -10.86 -7.56 19.98
CA ASP A 2 -10.26 -6.47 20.74
C ASP A 2 -10.63 -5.13 20.10
N ASN A 3 -10.91 -4.14 20.94
CA ASN A 3 -11.37 -2.80 20.56
C ASN A 3 -10.24 -1.91 19.96
N THR A 4 -9.12 -2.52 19.58
CA THR A 4 -7.92 -1.89 19.00
C THR A 4 -7.77 -2.18 17.51
N THR A 5 -8.65 -2.99 16.93
CA THR A 5 -8.61 -3.38 15.52
C THR A 5 -9.45 -2.40 14.70
N ASN A 6 -8.83 -1.66 13.78
CA ASN A 6 -9.58 -0.82 12.84
C ASN A 6 -10.42 -1.71 11.91
N ALA A 7 -11.66 -1.31 11.60
CA ALA A 7 -12.52 -2.06 10.67
C ALA A 7 -11.97 -2.07 9.22
N LEU A 8 -11.11 -1.10 8.89
CA LEU A 8 -10.34 -0.99 7.65
C LEU A 8 -8.86 -1.25 7.97
N ASN A 9 -8.43 -2.49 7.79
CA ASN A 9 -7.04 -2.88 8.03
C ASN A 9 -6.17 -2.77 6.76
N TRP A 10 -6.78 -2.84 5.58
CA TRP A 10 -6.05 -2.89 4.31
C TRP A 10 -6.89 -2.29 3.17
N PHE A 11 -6.29 -1.44 2.34
CA PHE A 11 -6.87 -0.98 1.09
C PHE A 11 -5.91 -1.18 -0.09
N GLU A 12 -6.46 -1.44 -1.27
CA GLU A 12 -5.69 -1.64 -2.49
C GLU A 12 -6.12 -0.64 -3.56
N ILE A 13 -5.15 0.04 -4.15
CA ILE A 13 -5.38 1.02 -5.22
C ILE A 13 -4.85 0.40 -6.52
N ALA A 14 -5.75 0.02 -7.41
CA ALA A 14 -5.37 -0.46 -8.74
C ALA A 14 -4.73 0.67 -9.56
N THR A 15 -3.58 0.40 -10.17
CA THR A 15 -2.86 1.35 -11.03
C THR A 15 -2.33 0.65 -12.28
N THR A 16 -2.43 1.35 -13.42
CA THR A 16 -1.85 0.92 -14.70
C THR A 16 -0.36 1.24 -14.80
N ASP A 17 0.12 2.20 -14.01
CA ASP A 17 1.52 2.63 -13.94
C ASP A 17 1.95 2.75 -12.46
N LEU A 18 2.59 1.70 -11.98
CA LEU A 18 3.02 1.59 -10.59
C LEU A 18 4.14 2.57 -10.26
N ALA A 19 5.04 2.85 -11.20
CA ALA A 19 6.18 3.75 -10.99
C ALA A 19 5.70 5.20 -10.86
N ARG A 20 4.81 5.64 -11.75
CA ARG A 20 4.20 6.96 -11.68
C ARG A 20 3.36 7.12 -10.41
N ALA A 21 2.55 6.11 -10.07
CA ALA A 21 1.72 6.15 -8.88
C ALA A 21 2.58 6.21 -7.60
N GLN A 22 3.62 5.38 -7.50
CA GLN A 22 4.58 5.44 -6.39
C GLN A 22 5.16 6.85 -6.25
N GLN A 23 5.72 7.42 -7.33
CA GLN A 23 6.31 8.74 -7.27
C GLN A 23 5.31 9.82 -6.84
N PHE A 24 4.07 9.74 -7.33
CA PHE A 24 3.00 10.66 -6.93
C PHE A 24 2.71 10.58 -5.42
N TYR A 25 2.47 9.38 -4.90
CA TYR A 25 2.15 9.20 -3.48
C TYR A 25 3.35 9.50 -2.57
N GLU A 26 4.56 9.12 -2.95
CA GLU A 26 5.79 9.50 -2.22
C GLU A 26 5.97 11.02 -2.19
N THR A 27 5.70 11.72 -3.29
CA THR A 27 5.85 13.18 -3.37
C THR A 27 4.77 13.91 -2.59
N VAL A 28 3.50 13.50 -2.74
CA VAL A 28 2.35 14.17 -2.11
C VAL A 28 2.35 13.97 -0.60
N PHE A 29 2.64 12.76 -0.13
CA PHE A 29 2.59 12.43 1.29
C PHE A 29 3.97 12.51 1.97
N GLY A 30 5.05 12.72 1.22
CA GLY A 30 6.41 12.76 1.75
C GLY A 30 6.86 11.41 2.34
N ILE A 31 6.29 10.32 1.84
CA ILE A 31 6.51 8.96 2.34
C ILE A 31 7.45 8.17 1.43
N LYS A 32 7.92 7.02 1.91
CA LYS A 32 8.61 6.01 1.09
C LYS A 32 7.74 4.76 1.02
N MET A 33 7.49 4.29 -0.19
CA MET A 33 6.70 3.06 -0.40
C MET A 33 7.65 1.90 -0.65
N ASP A 34 7.34 0.75 -0.06
CA ASP A 34 8.12 -0.47 -0.22
C ASP A 34 7.63 -1.30 -1.40
N ALA A 35 8.58 -1.88 -2.15
CA ALA A 35 8.28 -2.76 -3.27
C ALA A 35 7.99 -4.18 -2.78
N MET A 36 6.81 -4.69 -3.11
CA MET A 36 6.43 -6.08 -2.91
C MET A 36 5.93 -6.63 -4.24
N ASP A 37 6.84 -7.25 -4.99
CA ASP A 37 6.54 -7.82 -6.29
C ASP A 37 6.29 -9.33 -6.16
N LEU A 38 5.14 -9.78 -6.64
CA LEU A 38 4.73 -11.18 -6.78
C LEU A 38 4.81 -11.60 -8.25
N PRO A 39 4.86 -12.90 -8.57
CA PRO A 39 5.09 -13.40 -9.93
C PRO A 39 4.20 -12.82 -11.04
N ASN A 40 2.98 -12.35 -10.70
CA ASN A 40 2.03 -11.75 -11.65
C ASN A 40 1.44 -10.42 -11.18
N ILE A 41 1.88 -9.91 -10.03
CA ILE A 41 1.29 -8.73 -9.39
C ILE A 41 2.43 -7.88 -8.86
N GLN A 42 2.53 -6.65 -9.34
CA GLN A 42 3.48 -5.69 -8.79
C GLN A 42 2.77 -4.81 -7.77
N MET A 43 3.33 -4.69 -6.57
CA MET A 43 2.71 -3.94 -5.48
C MET A 43 3.68 -2.93 -4.87
N ARG A 44 3.16 -1.78 -4.45
CA ARG A 44 3.88 -0.81 -3.62
C ARG A 44 3.10 -0.56 -2.35
N THR A 45 3.64 -0.99 -1.22
CA THR A 45 2.97 -0.87 0.07
C THR A 45 3.23 0.50 0.68
N PHE A 46 2.19 1.15 1.18
CA PHE A 46 2.33 2.36 1.97
C PHE A 46 3.07 2.04 3.28
N PRO A 47 3.93 2.94 3.78
CA PRO A 47 4.57 2.75 5.07
C PRO A 47 3.49 2.82 6.15
N GLY A 48 3.23 1.67 6.74
CA GLY A 48 2.23 1.48 7.77
C GLY A 48 2.69 0.36 8.68
N ASP A 49 2.45 0.52 9.97
CA ASP A 49 2.79 -0.47 10.98
C ASP A 49 1.76 -1.61 10.92
N GLY A 50 1.90 -2.47 9.91
CA GLY A 50 0.98 -3.58 9.62
C GLY A 50 0.89 -4.61 10.74
N MET A 51 1.84 -4.60 11.69
CA MET A 51 1.81 -5.43 12.89
C MET A 51 0.98 -4.85 14.04
N ASN A 52 0.58 -3.56 13.98
CA ASN A 52 -0.13 -2.88 15.08
C ASN A 52 -1.62 -2.57 14.79
N GLY A 53 -2.22 -3.17 13.76
CA GLY A 53 -3.66 -3.01 13.47
C GLY A 53 -4.08 -1.60 13.02
N LYS A 54 -3.12 -0.79 12.55
CA LYS A 54 -3.38 0.51 11.91
C LYS A 54 -3.51 0.33 10.40
N VAL A 55 -4.30 1.22 9.77
CA VAL A 55 -4.65 1.20 8.34
C VAL A 55 -3.41 1.00 7.47
N GLY A 56 -3.33 -0.13 6.76
CA GLY A 56 -2.33 -0.39 5.73
C GLY A 56 -2.93 -0.27 4.33
N GLY A 57 -2.09 -0.20 3.31
CA GLY A 57 -2.56 -0.29 1.94
C GLY A 57 -1.45 -0.46 0.93
N ALA A 58 -1.81 -0.77 -0.31
CA ALA A 58 -0.87 -0.93 -1.40
C ALA A 58 -1.42 -0.40 -2.73
N LEU A 59 -0.52 0.12 -3.57
CA LEU A 59 -0.76 0.29 -4.99
C LEU A 59 -0.55 -1.07 -5.65
N VAL A 60 -1.47 -1.49 -6.51
CA VAL A 60 -1.44 -2.81 -7.14
C VAL A 60 -1.52 -2.64 -8.64
N LYS A 61 -0.61 -3.28 -9.36
CA LYS A 61 -0.66 -3.42 -10.81
C LYS A 61 -0.70 -4.91 -11.15
N SER A 62 -1.88 -5.36 -11.56
CA SER A 62 -2.09 -6.68 -12.16
C SER A 62 -1.94 -6.53 -13.67
N GLY A 63 -1.05 -7.33 -14.26
CA GLY A 63 -0.86 -7.39 -15.72
C GLY A 63 -1.99 -8.14 -16.42
#